data_AF-A0A812XE84-F1
#
_entry.id   AF-A0A812XE84-F1
#
_cell.length_a   1.000
_cell.length_b   1.000
_cell.length_c   1.000
_cell.angle_alpha   90.00
_cell.angle_beta   90.00
_cell.angle_gamma   90.00
#
_symmetry.space_group_name_H-M   'P 1'
#
loop_
_entity.id
_entity.type
_entity.pdbx_description
1 polymer ?
#
loop_
_entity_poly.entity_id
_entity_poly.type
_entity_poly.pdbx_seq_one_letter_code
_entity_poly.pdbx_strand_id
1 'polypeptide(L)'
;MMDFPSAGSRLHFEGKCQPCRFIDHPDGCRNGYECNFCHFRDHDASSAKTHRPSKGVRSGYKRSVNQVMHSDMSEEQKLEAYKKLAERSPYMRCLLRAVVPNIDDLLEEQGHVEAASSKSTDQPRAPGLQPAAQMPRTPGQQGPASSKLSL
;
A
#
# COMPACT_ATOMS: atom_id res chain seq x y z
N MET A 1 17.49 -18.94 18.81
CA MET A 1 17.21 -18.08 17.63
C MET A 1 15.91 -18.60 17.05
N MET A 2 14.87 -17.76 16.91
CA MET A 2 13.62 -18.21 16.29
C MET A 2 13.81 -18.19 14.77
N ASP A 3 13.89 -19.36 14.16
CA ASP A 3 14.03 -19.49 12.71
C ASP A 3 12.67 -19.33 12.05
N PHE A 4 12.44 -18.16 11.47
CA PHE A 4 11.24 -17.88 10.68
C PHE A 4 11.50 -18.19 9.20
N PRO A 5 10.49 -18.63 8.42
CA PRO A 5 10.71 -18.99 7.00
C PRO A 5 10.97 -17.76 6.09
N SER A 6 10.74 -16.55 6.60
CA SER A 6 11.07 -15.29 5.95
C SER A 6 11.16 -14.13 6.94
N ALA A 7 11.80 -13.02 6.54
CA ALA A 7 11.82 -11.78 7.30
C ALA A 7 10.41 -11.26 7.64
N GLY A 8 9.44 -11.43 6.73
CA GLY A 8 8.04 -11.05 6.92
C GLY A 8 7.24 -11.95 7.87
N SER A 9 7.79 -13.11 8.25
CA SER A 9 7.12 -14.07 9.13
C SER A 9 7.32 -13.80 10.63
N ARG A 10 8.11 -12.77 10.99
CA ARG A 10 8.43 -12.40 12.39
C ARG A 10 7.21 -12.13 13.26
N LEU A 11 6.15 -11.57 12.66
CA LEU A 11 4.91 -11.20 13.37
C LEU A 11 3.77 -12.19 13.09
N HIS A 12 4.09 -13.42 12.63
CA HIS A 12 3.08 -14.42 12.27
C HIS A 12 2.18 -14.78 13.46
N PHE A 13 2.80 -15.15 14.58
CA PHE A 13 2.09 -15.59 15.78
C PHE A 13 1.33 -14.44 16.49
N GLU A 14 1.61 -13.19 16.12
CA GLU A 14 0.83 -12.03 16.56
C GLU A 14 -0.38 -11.74 15.65
N GLY A 15 -0.53 -12.47 14.54
CA GLY A 15 -1.55 -12.21 13.52
C GLY A 15 -1.31 -10.94 12.70
N LYS A 16 -0.14 -10.31 12.81
CA LYS A 16 0.19 -9.02 12.17
C LYS A 16 1.06 -9.16 10.92
N CYS A 17 1.37 -10.38 10.52
CA CYS A 17 2.12 -10.63 9.29
C CYS A 17 1.24 -10.42 8.05
N GLN A 18 1.86 -10.27 6.88
CA GLN A 18 1.16 -10.20 5.59
C GLN A 18 1.47 -11.42 4.75
N PRO A 19 0.48 -12.20 4.26
CA PRO A 19 0.73 -13.42 3.51
C PRO A 19 1.51 -13.14 2.22
N CYS A 20 2.53 -13.97 1.94
CA CYS A 20 3.24 -13.89 0.68
C CYS A 20 2.36 -14.40 -0.45
N ARG A 21 2.12 -13.54 -1.45
CA ARG A 21 1.29 -13.89 -2.62
C ARG A 21 1.87 -15.04 -3.46
N PHE A 22 3.17 -15.29 -3.33
CA PHE A 22 3.96 -16.21 -4.17
C PHE A 22 4.35 -17.52 -3.46
N ILE A 23 4.01 -17.72 -2.19
CA ILE A 23 4.41 -18.94 -1.47
C ILE A 23 3.76 -20.21 -2.04
N ASP A 24 2.57 -20.08 -2.62
CA ASP A 24 1.85 -21.16 -3.31
C ASP A 24 1.99 -21.09 -4.83
N HIS A 25 2.84 -20.20 -5.35
CA HIS A 25 3.19 -20.19 -6.77
C HIS A 25 4.01 -21.45 -7.10
N PRO A 26 3.87 -22.08 -8.28
CA PRO A 26 4.65 -23.27 -8.65
C PRO A 26 6.17 -23.06 -8.55
N ASP A 27 6.65 -21.87 -8.91
CA ASP A 27 8.07 -21.48 -8.77
C ASP A 27 8.47 -21.07 -7.35
N GLY A 28 7.53 -21.02 -6.40
CA GLY A 28 7.71 -20.47 -5.06
C GLY A 28 8.03 -18.97 -5.03
N CYS A 29 8.30 -18.45 -3.82
CA CYS A 29 8.74 -17.08 -3.65
C CYS A 29 10.23 -16.93 -3.99
N ARG A 30 10.53 -16.10 -4.99
CA ARG A 30 11.91 -15.83 -5.44
C ARG A 30 12.79 -15.11 -4.40
N ASN A 31 12.19 -14.47 -3.41
CA ASN A 31 12.90 -13.69 -2.40
C ASN A 31 13.40 -14.56 -1.23
N GLY A 32 12.98 -15.82 -1.12
CA GLY A 32 13.42 -16.74 -0.07
C GLY A 32 13.28 -16.16 1.35
N TYR A 33 14.34 -16.28 2.16
CA TYR A 33 14.36 -15.78 3.54
C TYR A 33 14.28 -14.25 3.63
N GLU A 34 14.73 -13.51 2.61
CA GLU A 34 14.66 -12.05 2.57
C GLU A 34 13.27 -11.51 2.19
N CYS A 35 12.30 -12.40 1.97
CA CYS A 35 10.94 -11.98 1.66
C CYS A 35 10.34 -11.19 2.83
N ASN A 36 9.88 -9.98 2.55
CA ASN A 36 9.17 -9.12 3.50
C ASN A 36 7.73 -9.59 3.80
N PHE A 37 7.29 -10.70 3.20
CA PHE A 37 5.97 -11.29 3.40
C PHE A 37 6.08 -12.65 4.09
N CYS A 38 5.02 -13.01 4.80
CA CYS A 38 4.90 -14.24 5.55
C CYS A 38 4.89 -15.47 4.64
N HIS A 39 5.69 -16.47 4.99
CA HIS A 39 5.79 -17.73 4.25
C HIS A 39 5.05 -18.89 4.93
N PHE A 40 4.30 -18.62 6.01
CA PHE A 40 3.40 -19.60 6.59
C PHE A 40 2.17 -19.84 5.70
N ARG A 41 1.61 -21.06 5.76
CA ARG A 41 0.52 -21.53 4.88
C ARG A 41 -0.85 -21.60 5.55
N ASP A 42 -0.91 -21.31 6.83
CA ASP A 42 -2.11 -21.26 7.69
C ASP A 42 -2.86 -19.92 7.59
N HIS A 43 -2.55 -19.09 6.58
CA HIS A 43 -3.30 -17.87 6.33
C HIS A 43 -4.68 -18.16 5.74
N ASP A 44 -5.73 -17.79 6.48
CA ASP A 44 -7.09 -17.86 5.98
C ASP A 44 -7.27 -16.97 4.73
N ALA A 45 -8.09 -17.43 3.78
CA ALA A 45 -8.41 -16.70 2.55
C ALA A 45 -9.01 -15.29 2.79
N SER A 46 -9.49 -15.02 4.00
CA SER A 46 -9.96 -13.72 4.48
C SER A 46 -8.83 -12.68 4.61
N SER A 47 -7.62 -13.10 4.98
CA SER A 47 -6.45 -12.22 5.11
C SER A 47 -5.88 -11.78 3.75
N ALA A 48 -6.20 -12.51 2.67
CA ALA A 48 -5.61 -12.33 1.36
C ALA A 48 -6.31 -11.30 0.45
N LYS A 49 -7.49 -10.77 0.83
CA LYS A 49 -8.32 -10.02 -0.13
C LYS A 49 -9.02 -8.82 0.50
N THR A 50 -8.27 -7.77 0.85
CA THR A 50 -8.84 -6.43 0.66
C THR A 50 -9.16 -6.30 -0.82
N HIS A 51 -10.44 -6.26 -1.19
CA HIS A 51 -10.87 -6.13 -2.59
C HIS A 51 -10.16 -4.91 -3.21
N ARG A 52 -9.14 -5.15 -4.02
CA ARG A 52 -8.44 -4.09 -4.75
C ARG A 52 -9.30 -3.71 -5.94
N PRO A 53 -9.84 -2.48 -6.01
CA PRO A 53 -10.70 -2.09 -7.10
C PRO A 53 -9.96 -2.13 -8.45
N SER A 54 -10.72 -2.24 -9.53
CA SER A 54 -10.19 -2.25 -10.90
C SER A 54 -9.33 -1.01 -11.18
N LYS A 55 -8.47 -1.09 -12.21
CA LYS A 55 -7.60 0.05 -12.58
C LYS A 55 -8.40 1.33 -12.84
N GLY A 56 -9.54 1.22 -13.55
CA GLY A 56 -10.40 2.36 -13.85
C GLY A 56 -10.96 3.01 -12.58
N VAL A 57 -11.49 2.20 -11.66
CA VAL A 57 -12.02 2.69 -10.37
C VAL A 57 -10.92 3.39 -9.55
N ARG A 58 -9.72 2.79 -9.47
CA ARG A 58 -8.58 3.39 -8.78
C ARG A 58 -8.14 4.72 -9.40
N SER A 59 -8.13 4.82 -10.73
CA SER A 59 -7.87 6.10 -11.41
C SER A 59 -8.93 7.15 -11.08
N GLY A 60 -10.20 6.76 -11.03
CA GLY A 60 -11.30 7.65 -10.61
C GLY A 60 -11.07 8.19 -9.21
N TYR A 61 -10.71 7.33 -8.26
CA TYR A 61 -10.44 7.75 -6.89
C TYR A 61 -9.25 8.71 -6.78
N LYS A 62 -8.15 8.43 -7.48
CA LYS A 62 -7.00 9.34 -7.54
C LYS A 62 -7.40 10.71 -8.09
N ARG A 63 -8.26 10.76 -9.11
CA ARG A 63 -8.74 12.03 -9.68
C ARG A 63 -9.53 12.83 -8.65
N SER A 64 -10.46 12.20 -7.94
CA SER A 64 -11.25 12.88 -6.90
C SER A 64 -10.38 13.44 -5.78
N VAL A 65 -9.37 12.69 -5.31
CA VAL A 65 -8.43 13.19 -4.29
C VAL A 65 -7.63 14.37 -4.84
N ASN A 66 -7.07 14.25 -6.06
CA ASN A 66 -6.31 15.35 -6.68
C ASN A 66 -7.16 16.60 -6.91
N GLN A 67 -8.44 16.44 -7.25
CA GLN A 67 -9.35 17.57 -7.42
C GLN A 67 -9.52 18.37 -6.12
N VAL A 68 -9.64 17.70 -4.98
CA VAL A 68 -9.72 18.39 -3.67
C VAL A 68 -8.36 18.96 -3.27
N MET A 69 -7.25 18.25 -3.54
CA MET A 69 -5.90 18.73 -3.22
C MET A 69 -5.53 20.03 -3.94
N HIS A 70 -5.97 20.21 -5.19
CA HIS A 70 -5.63 21.37 -6.02
C HIS A 70 -6.76 22.39 -6.13
N SER A 71 -7.79 22.31 -5.27
CA SER A 71 -8.82 23.33 -5.23
C SER A 71 -8.39 24.50 -4.35
N ASP A 72 -8.85 25.70 -4.68
CA ASP A 72 -8.58 26.93 -3.91
C ASP A 72 -9.48 27.04 -2.65
N MET A 73 -9.99 25.92 -2.15
CA MET A 73 -10.83 25.88 -0.96
C MET A 73 -10.00 26.11 0.31
N SER A 74 -10.66 26.61 1.36
CA SER A 74 -10.08 26.69 2.71
C SER A 74 -9.66 25.29 3.19
N GLU A 75 -8.66 25.21 4.06
CA GLU A 75 -8.19 23.95 4.64
C GLU A 75 -9.30 23.21 5.39
N GLU A 76 -10.21 23.93 6.06
CA GLU A 76 -11.39 23.35 6.71
C GLU A 76 -12.36 22.72 5.69
N GLN A 77 -12.57 23.40 4.57
CA GLN A 77 -13.43 22.90 3.48
C GLN A 77 -12.80 21.69 2.78
N LYS A 78 -11.47 21.68 2.59
CA LYS A 78 -10.74 20.53 2.06
C LYS A 78 -10.84 19.33 3.00
N LEU A 79 -10.69 19.56 4.31
CA LEU A 79 -10.80 18.51 5.32
C LEU A 79 -12.18 17.85 5.27
N GLU A 80 -13.24 18.66 5.25
CA GLU A 80 -14.61 18.17 5.13
C GLU A 80 -14.83 17.39 3.82
N ALA A 81 -14.26 17.87 2.70
CA ALA A 81 -14.31 17.16 1.44
C ALA A 81 -13.57 15.81 1.50
N TYR A 82 -12.43 15.72 2.20
CA TYR A 82 -11.72 14.46 2.41
C TYR A 82 -12.50 13.49 3.29
N LYS A 83 -13.15 13.96 4.37
CA LYS A 83 -14.03 13.13 5.21
C LYS A 83 -15.14 12.48 4.38
N LYS A 84 -15.88 13.27 3.59
CA LYS A 84 -16.91 12.76 2.68
C LYS A 84 -16.38 11.78 1.64
N LEU A 85 -15.17 12.00 1.12
CA LEU A 85 -14.54 11.06 0.20
C LEU A 85 -14.19 9.74 0.90
N ALA A 86 -13.66 9.78 2.12
CA ALA A 86 -13.26 8.61 2.90
C ALA A 86 -14.42 7.64 3.18
N GLU A 87 -15.62 8.16 3.36
CA GLU A 87 -16.84 7.37 3.56
C GLU A 87 -17.23 6.52 2.34
N ARG A 88 -16.87 6.95 1.12
CA ARG A 88 -17.30 6.29 -0.13
C ARG A 88 -16.86 4.84 -0.27
N SER A 89 -15.68 4.49 0.27
CA SER A 89 -15.20 3.10 0.25
C SER A 89 -14.01 2.89 1.19
N PRO A 90 -13.79 1.65 1.68
CA PRO A 90 -12.59 1.31 2.46
C PRO A 90 -11.27 1.60 1.72
N TYR A 91 -11.26 1.40 0.39
CA TYR A 91 -10.09 1.72 -0.43
C TYR A 91 -9.82 3.23 -0.46
N MET A 92 -10.86 4.06 -0.56
CA MET A 92 -10.70 5.52 -0.56
C MET A 92 -10.12 6.00 0.77
N ARG A 93 -10.61 5.50 1.90
CA ARG A 93 -10.06 5.78 3.22
C ARG A 93 -8.58 5.42 3.31
N CYS A 94 -8.20 4.24 2.83
CA CYS A 94 -6.80 3.81 2.76
C CYS A 94 -5.93 4.73 1.88
N LEU A 95 -6.47 5.24 0.77
CA LEU A 95 -5.77 6.20 -0.10
C LEU A 95 -5.57 7.55 0.60
N LEU A 96 -6.59 8.01 1.33
CA LEU A 96 -6.59 9.30 2.00
C LEU A 96 -5.65 9.36 3.20
N ARG A 97 -5.28 8.24 3.83
CA ARG A 97 -4.24 8.22 4.89
C ARG A 97 -2.90 8.81 4.45
N ALA A 98 -2.60 8.78 3.15
CA ALA A 98 -1.38 9.41 2.63
C ALA A 98 -1.46 10.95 2.58
N VAL A 99 -2.67 11.50 2.62
CA VAL A 99 -2.96 12.94 2.53
C VAL A 99 -3.34 13.50 3.89
N VAL A 100 -4.20 12.79 4.61
CA VAL A 100 -4.67 13.09 5.97
C VAL A 100 -4.37 11.86 6.83
N PRO A 101 -3.21 11.82 7.53
CA PRO A 101 -2.77 10.64 8.28
C PRO A 101 -3.77 10.15 9.33
N ASN A 102 -4.47 11.09 9.99
CA ASN A 102 -5.44 10.81 11.06
C ASN A 102 -6.89 10.82 10.53
N ILE A 103 -7.09 10.48 9.25
CA ILE A 103 -8.44 10.49 8.64
C ILE A 103 -9.42 9.54 9.34
N ASP A 104 -8.94 8.45 9.90
CA ASP A 104 -9.78 7.49 10.62
C ASP A 104 -10.33 8.11 11.92
N ASP A 105 -9.46 8.72 12.74
CA ASP A 105 -9.85 9.39 14.00
C ASP A 105 -10.83 10.56 13.75
N LEU A 106 -10.59 11.32 12.67
CA LEU A 106 -11.39 12.50 12.32
C LEU A 106 -12.81 12.18 11.81
N LEU A 107 -13.08 10.92 11.43
CA LEU A 107 -14.42 10.46 11.09
C LEU A 107 -15.23 10.10 12.35
N GLU A 108 -14.57 9.79 13.46
CA GLU A 108 -15.21 9.36 14.71
C GLU A 108 -15.79 10.53 15.52
N GLU A 109 -15.25 11.75 15.36
CA GLU A 109 -15.76 12.96 16.02
C GLU A 109 -17.19 13.36 15.61
N GLN A 110 -17.80 12.70 14.62
CA GLN A 110 -19.20 12.88 14.24
C GLN A 110 -20.18 11.91 14.96
N GLY A 111 -19.70 11.10 15.91
CA GLY A 111 -20.49 10.02 16.51
C GLY A 111 -20.28 9.81 18.03
N HIS A 112 -20.51 10.82 18.86
CA HIS A 112 -20.70 10.59 20.30
C HIS A 112 -22.13 10.12 20.61
N VAL A 113 -22.32 8.79 20.64
CA VAL A 113 -22.89 8.14 21.83
C VAL A 113 -21.95 7.01 22.25
N GLU A 114 -21.49 7.14 23.48
CA GLU A 114 -20.49 6.34 24.17
C GLU A 114 -20.68 4.82 24.01
N ALA A 115 -19.67 4.15 23.47
CA ALA A 115 -19.37 2.78 23.86
C ALA A 115 -17.85 2.56 23.75
N ALA A 116 -17.21 2.60 24.92
CA ALA A 116 -15.84 2.20 25.10
C ALA A 116 -15.57 0.83 24.45
N SER A 117 -14.64 0.78 23.50
CA SER A 117 -13.85 -0.43 23.27
C SER A 117 -12.57 -0.09 22.55
N SER A 118 -11.47 -0.24 23.28
CA SER A 118 -10.09 -0.26 22.81
C SER A 118 -9.94 -1.13 21.56
N LYS A 119 -9.78 -0.50 20.38
CA LYS A 119 -9.30 -1.16 19.16
C LYS A 119 -7.95 -0.58 18.78
N SER A 120 -6.95 -1.43 18.86
CA SER A 120 -5.60 -1.24 18.34
C SER A 120 -5.65 -0.76 16.89
N THR A 121 -4.96 0.35 16.61
CA THR A 121 -4.80 0.93 15.27
C THR A 121 -4.01 0.01 14.36
N ASP A 122 -4.72 -0.90 13.69
CA ASP A 122 -4.25 -1.68 12.54
C ASP A 122 -4.26 -0.75 11.32
N GLN A 123 -3.10 -0.19 10.97
CA GLN A 123 -2.97 0.63 9.77
C GLN A 123 -2.47 -0.24 8.60
N PRO A 124 -3.33 -0.55 7.61
CA PRO A 124 -2.83 -0.93 6.29
C PRO A 124 -1.97 0.20 5.74
N ARG A 125 -0.71 -0.12 5.44
CA ARG A 125 0.24 0.82 4.81
C ARG A 125 -0.36 1.29 3.49
N ALA A 126 -0.65 2.59 3.39
CA ALA A 126 -1.24 3.19 2.20
C ALA A 126 -0.37 2.86 0.97
N PRO A 127 -0.97 2.49 -0.18
CA PRO A 127 -0.23 2.39 -1.43
C PRO A 127 0.37 3.77 -1.71
N GLY A 128 1.70 3.87 -1.66
CA GLY A 128 2.40 5.13 -1.88
C GLY A 128 1.89 5.81 -3.15
N LEU A 129 1.52 7.09 -3.02
CA LEU A 129 1.30 7.95 -4.17
C LEU A 129 2.63 7.99 -4.93
N GLN A 130 2.68 7.35 -6.09
CA GLN A 130 3.88 7.39 -6.92
C GLN A 130 4.18 8.86 -7.21
N PRO A 131 5.39 9.37 -6.89
CA PRO A 131 5.79 10.68 -7.33
C PRO A 131 5.72 10.73 -8.86
N ALA A 132 5.34 11.90 -9.38
CA ALA A 132 5.23 12.13 -10.81
C ALA A 132 6.49 11.64 -11.55
N ALA A 133 6.23 10.88 -12.61
CA ALA A 133 7.16 10.28 -13.57
C ALA A 133 8.63 10.72 -13.47
N GLN A 134 9.50 9.80 -13.01
CA GLN A 134 10.90 9.83 -13.45
C GLN A 134 10.94 9.39 -14.92
N MET A 135 11.55 10.26 -15.73
CA MET A 135 11.82 10.15 -17.16
C MET A 135 12.35 8.75 -17.55
N PRO A 136 12.05 8.23 -18.76
CA PRO A 136 12.64 6.98 -19.23
C PRO A 136 14.16 7.11 -19.35
N ARG A 137 14.87 6.14 -18.76
CA ARG A 137 16.32 5.98 -18.88
C ARG A 137 16.62 5.47 -20.28
N THR A 138 17.36 6.23 -21.08
CA THR A 138 17.85 5.80 -22.40
C THR A 138 18.80 4.60 -22.23
N PRO A 139 18.69 3.52 -23.03
CA PRO A 139 19.70 2.47 -23.05
C PRO A 139 21.04 3.04 -23.51
N GLY A 140 22.05 2.92 -22.65
CA GLY A 140 23.43 3.31 -22.92
C GLY A 140 24.04 2.47 -24.05
N GLN A 141 24.77 3.18 -24.90
CA GLN A 141 25.45 2.70 -26.09
C GLN A 141 26.57 1.71 -25.73
N GLN A 142 26.63 0.59 -26.45
CA GLN A 142 27.76 -0.33 -26.42
C GLN A 142 28.94 0.37 -27.12
N GLY A 143 30.05 0.55 -26.39
CA GLY A 143 31.30 1.05 -26.94
C GLY A 143 31.92 0.07 -27.95
N PRO A 144 32.78 0.55 -28.86
CA PRO A 144 33.29 -0.27 -29.96
C PRO A 144 34.34 -1.28 -29.49
N ALA A 145 34.29 -2.47 -30.11
CA ALA A 145 35.32 -3.50 -30.01
C ALA A 145 36.66 -2.94 -30.52
N SER A 146 37.67 -2.95 -29.65
CA SER A 146 39.05 -2.61 -30.04
C SER A 146 39.72 -3.82 -30.67
N SER A 147 40.05 -3.69 -31.95
CA SER A 147 40.96 -4.54 -32.71
C SER A 147 42.41 -4.31 -32.30
N LYS A 148 43.18 -5.36 -32.01
CA LYS A 148 44.65 -5.45 -32.20
C LYS A 148 44.99 -6.93 -32.46
N LEU A 149 45.34 -7.27 -33.70
CA LEU A 149 46.65 -7.25 -34.36
C LEU A 149 47.47 -8.52 -34.12
N SER A 150 47.90 -9.08 -35.23
CA SER A 150 48.70 -10.28 -35.46
C SER A 150 49.99 -10.35 -34.65
N LEU A 151 50.42 -11.60 -34.38
CA LEU A 151 51.76 -12.08 -34.75
C LEU A 151 51.65 -13.57 -35.13
#